data_AF-A0A842YI46-F1
#
_entry.id   AF-A0A842YI46-F1
#
_cell.length_a   1.000
_cell.length_b   1.000
_cell.length_c   1.000
_cell.angle_alpha   90.00
_cell.angle_beta   90.00
_cell.angle_gamma   90.00
#
_symmetry.space_group_name_H-M   'P 1'
#
loop_
_entity.id
_entity.type
_entity.pdbx_description
1 polymer ?
#
loop_
_entity_poly.entity_id
_entity_poly.type
_entity_poly.pdbx_seq_one_letter_code
_entity_poly.pdbx_strand_id
1 'polypeptide(L)'
;MQKYPATPATKLLDERGAEYTKNLYDYNKSGAVAAAEIMEVSEHAMIKTLVMVDSDHKPFIVLMHGEKETSLKDLARQLNTKNVRTASIDDAQKYTGYLVGGISPFGTRRELKVYAEKTILQLPYIY
;
A
#
# COMPACT_ATOMS: atom_id res chain seq x y z
N MET A 1 -18.38 13.08 18.70
CA MET A 1 -17.67 11.91 18.12
C MET A 1 -17.10 12.31 16.77
N GLN A 2 -15.79 12.14 16.57
CA GLN A 2 -15.18 12.38 15.27
C GLN A 2 -15.71 11.34 14.28
N LYS A 3 -16.29 11.78 13.16
CA LYS A 3 -16.89 10.90 12.15
C LYS A 3 -15.77 10.43 11.21
N TYR A 4 -15.26 9.23 11.44
CA TYR A 4 -14.28 8.63 10.53
C TYR A 4 -14.97 8.18 9.23
N PRO A 5 -14.41 8.49 8.06
CA PRO A 5 -14.91 7.94 6.81
C PRO A 5 -14.73 6.42 6.80
N ALA A 6 -15.75 5.69 6.35
CA ALA A 6 -15.64 4.26 6.13
C ALA A 6 -15.03 4.02 4.74
N THR A 7 -14.03 3.16 4.67
CA THR A 7 -13.40 2.71 3.42
C THR A 7 -13.57 1.21 3.27
N PRO A 8 -13.36 0.64 2.06
CA PRO A 8 -13.33 -0.80 1.89
C PRO A 8 -12.28 -1.48 2.80
N ALA A 9 -11.15 -0.82 3.08
CA ALA A 9 -10.13 -1.29 4.00
C ALA A 9 -10.64 -1.38 5.43
N THR A 10 -11.20 -0.30 5.98
CA THR A 10 -11.72 -0.32 7.36
C THR A 10 -12.84 -1.32 7.51
N LYS A 11 -13.73 -1.43 6.50
CA LYS A 11 -14.81 -2.43 6.51
C LYS A 11 -14.25 -3.86 6.54
N LEU A 12 -13.26 -4.17 5.71
CA LEU A 12 -12.63 -5.50 5.72
C LEU A 12 -11.94 -5.79 7.05
N LEU A 13 -11.22 -4.82 7.62
CA LEU A 13 -10.55 -4.99 8.92
C LEU A 13 -11.58 -5.22 10.05
N ASP A 14 -12.66 -4.45 10.06
CA ASP A 14 -13.78 -4.61 11.00
C ASP A 14 -14.42 -6.01 10.86
N GLU A 15 -14.71 -6.46 9.64
CA GLU A 15 -15.27 -7.79 9.35
C GLU A 15 -14.35 -8.94 9.79
N ARG A 16 -13.03 -8.71 9.75
CA ARG A 16 -12.01 -9.69 10.18
C ARG A 16 -11.66 -9.59 11.66
N GLY A 17 -12.22 -8.63 12.39
CA GLY A 17 -11.87 -8.38 13.79
C GLY A 17 -10.40 -8.00 13.99
N ALA A 18 -9.78 -7.38 13.00
CA ALA A 18 -8.39 -6.94 13.09
C ALA A 18 -8.27 -5.76 14.06
N GLU A 19 -7.21 -5.73 14.87
CA GLU A 19 -6.90 -4.60 15.73
C GLU A 19 -6.22 -3.50 14.90
N TYR A 20 -6.81 -2.31 14.87
CA TYR A 20 -6.25 -1.14 14.21
C TYR A 20 -6.82 0.16 14.79
N THR A 21 -6.13 1.27 14.57
CA THR A 21 -6.61 2.62 14.91
C THR A 21 -6.80 3.44 13.64
N LYS A 22 -7.70 4.43 13.70
CA LYS A 22 -7.95 5.35 12.59
C LYS A 22 -7.24 6.67 12.88
N ASN A 23 -6.26 7.00 12.04
CA ASN A 23 -5.51 8.25 12.13
C ASN A 23 -5.98 9.18 11.01
N LEU A 24 -6.73 10.22 11.39
CA LEU A 24 -7.09 11.29 10.46
C LEU A 24 -6.04 12.38 10.55
N TYR A 25 -5.52 12.79 9.40
CA TYR A 25 -4.59 13.89 9.26
C TYR A 25 -5.01 14.80 8.12
N ASP A 26 -4.53 16.04 8.14
CA ASP A 26 -4.81 17.00 7.07
C ASP A 26 -3.98 16.65 5.84
N TYR A 27 -4.64 16.21 4.76
CA TYR A 27 -3.97 15.84 3.53
C TYR A 27 -3.62 17.09 2.72
N ASN A 28 -2.47 17.68 3.03
CA ASN A 28 -1.94 18.85 2.32
C ASN A 28 -0.77 18.50 1.36
N LYS A 29 -0.15 17.33 1.54
CA LYS A 29 1.01 16.87 0.78
C LYS A 29 0.90 15.36 0.54
N SER A 30 1.26 14.93 -0.67
CA SER A 30 1.12 13.54 -1.10
C SER A 30 2.38 12.71 -0.83
N GLY A 31 2.20 11.41 -0.63
CA GLY A 31 3.28 10.44 -0.48
C GLY A 31 3.53 10.02 0.98
N ALA A 32 4.11 8.83 1.15
CA ALA A 32 4.33 8.20 2.45
C ALA A 32 5.18 9.06 3.39
N VAL A 33 6.31 9.60 2.91
CA VAL A 33 7.18 10.47 3.73
C VAL A 33 6.42 11.69 4.25
N ALA A 34 5.62 12.33 3.39
CA ALA A 34 4.80 13.47 3.80
C ALA A 34 3.71 13.09 4.82
N ALA A 35 3.05 11.94 4.62
CA ALA A 35 2.06 11.44 5.58
C ALA A 35 2.72 11.15 6.93
N ALA A 36 3.92 10.56 6.93
CA ALA A 36 4.68 10.29 8.15
C ALA A 36 5.07 11.57 8.89
N GLU A 37 5.51 12.59 8.14
CA GLU A 37 5.82 13.94 8.64
C GLU A 37 4.59 14.58 9.32
N ILE A 38 3.43 14.58 8.65
CA ILE A 38 2.19 15.17 9.19
C ILE A 38 1.69 14.41 10.43
N MET A 39 1.87 13.10 10.45
CA MET A 39 1.44 12.23 11.56
C MET A 39 2.46 12.14 12.70
N GLU A 40 3.63 12.78 12.56
CA GLU A 40 4.74 12.71 13.51
C GLU A 40 5.18 11.26 13.83
N VAL A 41 5.17 10.39 12.81
CA VAL A 41 5.59 8.99 12.91
C VAL A 41 6.85 8.73 12.08
N SER A 42 7.50 7.59 12.34
CA SER A 42 8.65 7.17 11.54
C SER A 42 8.25 6.92 10.08
N GLU A 43 8.96 7.55 9.14
CA GLU A 43 8.84 7.26 7.69
C GLU A 43 9.01 5.76 7.38
N HIS A 44 9.85 5.09 8.18
CA HIS A 44 10.10 3.66 8.07
C HIS A 44 8.87 2.81 8.44
N ALA A 45 8.05 3.27 9.38
CA ALA A 45 6.82 2.58 9.77
C ALA A 45 5.63 2.90 8.85
N MET A 46 5.74 3.94 8.03
CA MET A 46 4.74 4.30 7.02
C MET A 46 4.94 3.46 5.77
N ILE A 47 3.94 2.68 5.36
CA ILE A 47 4.08 1.68 4.30
C ILE A 47 3.42 2.14 3.00
N LYS A 48 4.21 2.16 1.93
CA LYS A 48 3.70 2.37 0.57
C LYS A 48 3.04 1.09 0.06
N THR A 49 1.82 1.24 -0.44
CA THR A 49 1.15 0.22 -1.24
C THR A 49 1.32 0.55 -2.72
N LEU A 50 2.16 -0.23 -3.40
CA LEU A 50 2.44 -0.03 -4.82
C LEU A 50 1.75 -1.11 -5.64
N VAL A 51 1.06 -0.72 -6.70
CA VAL A 51 0.45 -1.67 -7.65
C VAL A 51 1.42 -1.87 -8.81
N MET A 52 1.80 -3.12 -9.03
CA MET A 52 2.75 -3.54 -10.04
C MET A 52 2.09 -4.52 -11.00
N VAL A 53 2.70 -4.71 -12.17
CA VAL A 53 2.26 -5.65 -13.20
C VAL A 53 3.47 -6.41 -13.74
N ASP A 54 3.36 -7.74 -13.83
CA ASP A 54 4.40 -8.59 -14.39
C ASP A 54 4.36 -8.65 -15.93
N SER A 55 5.25 -9.45 -16.54
CA SER A 55 5.29 -9.64 -17.99
C SER A 55 4.08 -10.36 -18.59
N ASP A 56 3.26 -11.02 -17.76
CA ASP A 56 2.03 -11.71 -18.17
C ASP A 56 0.79 -10.82 -17.99
N HIS A 57 0.97 -9.52 -17.72
CA HIS A 57 -0.09 -8.57 -17.39
C HIS A 57 -0.87 -8.91 -16.11
N LYS A 58 -0.29 -9.71 -15.20
CA LYS A 58 -0.91 -10.02 -13.91
C LYS A 58 -0.58 -8.93 -12.90
N PRO A 59 -1.59 -8.31 -12.27
CA PRO A 59 -1.36 -7.31 -11.23
C PRO A 59 -0.88 -7.96 -9.93
N PHE A 60 -0.18 -7.20 -9.11
CA PHE A 60 0.09 -7.55 -7.73
C PHE A 60 0.42 -6.29 -6.92
N ILE A 61 0.45 -6.44 -5.60
CA ILE A 61 0.81 -5.38 -4.66
C ILE A 61 2.22 -5.64 -4.13
N VAL A 62 2.99 -4.56 -3.97
CA VAL A 62 4.23 -4.53 -3.20
C VAL A 62 4.08 -3.55 -2.04
N LEU A 63 4.34 -4.04 -0.83
CA LEU A 63 4.47 -3.24 0.38
C LEU A 63 5.95 -2.89 0.60
N MET A 64 6.24 -1.60 0.75
CA MET A 64 7.59 -1.09 0.95
C MET A 64 7.58 0.04 1.98
N HIS A 65 8.66 0.20 2.73
CA HIS A 65 8.84 1.34 3.64
C HIS A 65 8.73 2.69 2.90
N GLY A 66 8.24 3.71 3.58
CA GLY A 66 7.86 4.99 3.01
C GLY A 66 9.00 5.71 2.31
N GLU A 67 10.16 5.70 2.95
CA GLU A 67 11.43 6.30 2.54
C GLU A 67 12.19 5.47 1.49
N LYS A 68 11.84 4.19 1.28
CA LYS A 68 12.57 3.29 0.39
C LYS A 68 11.96 3.17 -1.00
N GLU A 69 12.79 2.96 -2.02
CA GLU A 69 12.34 2.67 -3.37
C GLU A 69 12.34 1.17 -3.66
N THR A 70 11.51 0.75 -4.63
CA THR A 70 11.46 -0.63 -5.09
C THR A 70 12.25 -0.77 -6.38
N SER A 71 13.33 -1.55 -6.36
CA SER A 71 14.06 -1.94 -7.56
C SER A 71 13.22 -2.91 -8.40
N LEU A 72 12.65 -2.43 -9.51
CA LEU A 72 11.82 -3.25 -10.40
C LEU A 72 12.59 -4.43 -11.00
N LYS A 73 13.89 -4.24 -11.26
CA LYS A 73 14.79 -5.28 -11.77
C LYS A 73 14.99 -6.40 -10.75
N ASP A 74 15.26 -6.05 -9.49
CA ASP A 74 15.45 -7.04 -8.43
C ASP A 74 14.14 -7.76 -8.11
N LEU A 75 13.03 -7.02 -8.11
CA LEU A 75 11.70 -7.59 -7.94
C LEU A 75 11.38 -8.58 -9.06
N ALA A 76 11.63 -8.24 -10.33
CA ALA A 76 11.44 -9.17 -11.44
C ALA A 76 12.25 -10.47 -11.28
N ARG A 77 13.52 -10.35 -10.84
CA ARG A 77 14.39 -11.49 -10.53
C ARG A 77 13.85 -12.34 -9.39
N GLN A 78 13.40 -11.73 -8.29
CA GLN A 78 12.84 -12.45 -7.14
C GLN A 78 11.53 -13.17 -7.46
N LEU A 79 10.71 -12.59 -8.35
CA LEU A 79 9.45 -13.16 -8.78
C LEU A 79 9.59 -14.14 -9.95
N ASN A 80 10.81 -14.37 -10.45
CA ASN A 80 11.10 -15.20 -11.61
C ASN A 80 10.25 -14.82 -12.84
N THR A 81 10.14 -13.52 -13.10
CA THR A 81 9.43 -12.96 -14.26
C THR A 81 10.36 -12.13 -15.13
N LYS A 82 10.02 -11.99 -16.42
CA LYS A 82 10.87 -11.29 -17.39
C LYS A 82 10.97 -9.79 -17.10
N ASN A 83 9.89 -9.20 -16.60
CA ASN A 83 9.82 -7.77 -16.32
C ASN A 83 8.74 -7.48 -15.25
N VAL A 84 8.93 -6.40 -14.52
CA VAL A 84 7.92 -5.80 -13.65
C VAL A 84 7.88 -4.30 -13.93
N ARG A 85 6.67 -3.76 -14.00
CA ARG A 85 6.44 -2.32 -14.09
C ARG A 85 5.43 -1.86 -13.07
N THR A 86 5.48 -0.59 -12.70
CA THR A 86 4.39 0.06 -11.98
C THR A 86 3.13 0.07 -12.86
N ALA A 87 1.97 -0.18 -12.27
CA ALA A 87 0.69 -0.01 -12.94
C ALA A 87 0.49 1.46 -13.33
N SER A 88 -0.25 1.70 -14.42
CA SER A 88 -0.72 3.06 -14.70
C SER A 88 -1.72 3.50 -13.61
N ILE A 89 -1.99 4.79 -13.52
CA ILE A 89 -2.98 5.34 -12.57
C ILE A 89 -4.34 4.67 -12.79
N ASP A 90 -4.79 4.58 -14.04
CA ASP A 90 -6.09 3.99 -14.39
C ASP A 90 -6.17 2.50 -14.04
N ASP A 91 -5.10 1.74 -14.32
CA ASP A 91 -5.03 0.32 -13.96
C ASP A 91 -5.04 0.13 -12.44
N ALA A 92 -4.25 0.93 -11.71
CA ALA A 92 -4.21 0.86 -10.25
C ALA A 92 -5.59 1.14 -9.63
N GLN A 93 -6.29 2.16 -10.12
CA GLN A 93 -7.66 2.48 -9.69
C GLN A 93 -8.65 1.38 -10.08
N LYS A 94 -8.54 0.83 -11.29
CA LYS A 94 -9.38 -0.28 -11.75
C LYS A 94 -9.21 -1.52 -10.87
N TYR A 95 -7.98 -1.90 -10.55
CA TYR A 95 -7.66 -3.11 -9.81
C TYR A 95 -7.96 -3.01 -8.33
N THR A 96 -7.71 -1.84 -7.74
CA THR A 96 -7.81 -1.67 -6.29
C THR A 96 -9.12 -1.01 -5.87
N GLY A 97 -9.67 -0.12 -6.69
CA GLY A 97 -10.79 0.75 -6.31
C GLY A 97 -10.39 1.98 -5.51
N TYR A 98 -9.09 2.16 -5.23
CA TYR A 98 -8.55 3.33 -4.55
C TYR A 98 -7.91 4.30 -5.54
N LEU A 99 -7.84 5.58 -5.16
CA LEU A 99 -7.06 6.59 -5.87
C LEU A 99 -5.57 6.44 -5.55
N VAL A 100 -4.71 6.72 -6.54
CA VAL A 100 -3.26 6.78 -6.32
C VAL A 100 -2.94 7.86 -5.28
N GLY A 101 -2.03 7.54 -4.37
CA GLY A 101 -1.74 8.35 -3.18
C GLY A 101 -2.51 7.93 -1.93
N GLY A 102 -3.55 7.10 -2.07
CA GLY A 102 -4.34 6.56 -0.95
C GLY A 102 -4.72 5.08 -1.15
N ILE A 103 -3.89 4.31 -1.86
CA ILE A 103 -4.14 2.89 -2.08
C ILE A 103 -3.88 2.13 -0.78
N SER A 104 -4.88 1.39 -0.31
CA SER A 104 -4.73 0.41 0.78
C SER A 104 -4.48 -0.99 0.20
N PRO A 105 -3.72 -1.85 0.87
CA PRO A 105 -3.60 -3.25 0.46
C PRO A 105 -4.83 -4.09 0.87
N PHE A 106 -5.75 -3.49 1.63
CA PHE A 106 -6.96 -4.13 2.12
C PHE A 106 -8.19 -3.65 1.35
N GLY A 107 -9.15 -4.56 1.15
CA GLY A 107 -10.44 -4.23 0.54
C GLY A 107 -10.34 -3.83 -0.93
N THR A 108 -9.37 -4.38 -1.67
CA THR A 108 -9.25 -4.13 -3.11
C THR A 108 -10.41 -4.76 -3.89
N ARG A 109 -10.80 -4.16 -5.02
CA ARG A 109 -11.91 -4.65 -5.88
C ARG A 109 -11.77 -6.10 -6.33
N ARG A 110 -10.53 -6.56 -6.50
CA ARG A 110 -10.21 -7.97 -6.73
C ARG A 110 -9.09 -8.40 -5.80
N GLU A 111 -9.00 -9.70 -5.56
CA GLU A 111 -7.87 -10.28 -4.85
C GLU A 111 -6.59 -10.05 -5.67
N LEU A 112 -5.57 -9.48 -5.01
CA LEU A 112 -4.26 -9.22 -5.57
C LEU A 112 -3.23 -9.92 -4.71
N LYS A 113 -2.27 -10.61 -5.34
CA LYS A 113 -1.14 -11.17 -4.60
C LYS A 113 -0.37 -10.02 -3.96
N VAL A 114 -0.06 -10.16 -2.67
CA VAL A 114 0.69 -9.15 -1.91
C VAL A 114 2.08 -9.68 -1.63
N TYR A 115 3.10 -8.90 -1.99
CA TYR A 115 4.47 -9.10 -1.55
C TYR A 115 4.83 -7.97 -0.59
N ALA A 116 5.58 -8.29 0.46
CA ALA A 116 6.03 -7.30 1.42
C ALA A 116 7.56 -7.34 1.53
N GLU A 117 8.16 -6.17 1.66
CA GLU A 117 9.53 -6.06 2.15
C GLU A 117 9.60 -6.74 3.53
N LYS A 118 10.63 -7.59 3.72
CA LYS A 118 10.69 -8.52 4.86
C LYS A 118 10.79 -7.82 6.21
N THR A 119 11.51 -6.70 6.29
CA THR A 119 11.71 -5.92 7.51
C THR A 119 10.45 -5.19 7.99
N ILE A 120 9.43 -5.02 7.13
CA ILE A 120 8.08 -4.57 7.56
C ILE A 120 7.51 -5.47 8.66
N LEU A 121 7.71 -6.79 8.56
CA LEU A 121 7.20 -7.76 9.54
C LEU A 121 7.94 -7.73 10.89
N GLN A 122 9.00 -6.94 11.00
CA GLN A 122 9.77 -6.75 12.23
C GLN A 122 9.28 -5.54 13.03
N LEU A 123 8.36 -4.74 12.45
CA LEU A 123 7.81 -3.57 13.09
C LEU A 123 6.67 -3.96 14.04
N PRO A 124 6.58 -3.35 15.23
CA PRO A 124 5.48 -3.60 16.16
C PRO A 124 4.14 -3.06 15.64
N TYR A 125 4.18 -2.03 14.80
CA TYR A 125 3.03 -1.41 14.15
C TYR A 125 3.46 -0.77 12.83
N ILE A 126 2.50 -0.64 11.91
CA ILE A 126 2.67 0.00 10.61
C ILE A 126 1.53 0.98 10.35
N TYR A 127 1.77 1.95 9.47
CA TYR A 127 0.80 2.95 9.02
C TYR A 127 0.55 2.83 7.52
#